data_AF-A0A925VE00-F1
#
_entry.id   AF-A0A925VE00-F1
#
_cell.length_a   1.000
_cell.length_b   1.000
_cell.length_c   1.000
_cell.angle_alpha   90.00
_cell.angle_beta   90.00
_cell.angle_gamma   90.00
#
_symmetry.space_group_name_H-M   'P 1'
#
loop_
_entity.id
_entity.type
_entity.pdbx_description
1 polymer ?
#
loop_
_entity_poly.entity_id
_entity_poly.type
_entity_poly.pdbx_seq_one_letter_code
_entity_poly.pdbx_strand_id
1 'polypeptide(L)' 'MTTPGDHDDLLARLRGANAGFARHYVGARALRQPLHTVYWGAHRMRPDTFVRLGEAAREVFDAYAEDPGQLARALDFP' A
#
# COMPACT_ATOMS: atom_id res chain seq x y z
N MET A 1 23.39 -19.89 -0.72
CA MET A 1 22.94 -20.50 0.55
C MET A 1 23.38 -19.55 1.65
N THR A 2 22.51 -18.64 2.08
CA THR A 2 22.80 -17.67 3.14
C THR A 2 22.74 -18.37 4.49
N THR A 3 23.83 -18.30 5.26
CA THR A 3 23.92 -18.91 6.60
C THR A 3 23.05 -18.11 7.58
N PRO A 4 22.38 -18.73 8.58
CA PRO A 4 21.40 -18.04 9.44
C PRO A 4 21.87 -16.71 10.07
N GLY A 5 23.16 -16.56 10.38
CA GLY A 5 23.72 -15.31 10.95
C GLY A 5 23.88 -14.15 9.95
N ASP A 6 23.89 -14.42 8.64
CA ASP A 6 24.02 -13.41 7.58
C ASP A 6 22.72 -12.57 7.43
N HIS A 7 21.59 -13.21 7.69
CA HIS A 7 20.29 -12.54 7.69
C HIS A 7 20.15 -11.56 8.86
N ASP A 8 20.64 -11.94 10.05
CA ASP A 8 20.55 -11.08 11.23
C ASP A 8 21.42 -9.83 11.11
N ASP A 9 22.61 -9.94 10.52
CA ASP A 9 23.47 -8.80 10.18
C ASP A 9 22.80 -7.86 9.16
N LEU A 10 22.26 -8.44 8.08
CA LEU A 10 21.53 -7.67 7.07
C LEU A 10 20.34 -6.92 7.68
N LEU A 11 19.57 -7.57 8.53
CA LEU A 11 18.45 -6.95 9.22
C LEU A 11 18.91 -5.87 10.20
N ALA A 12 20.01 -6.06 10.92
CA ALA A 12 20.57 -5.04 11.81
C ALA A 12 20.97 -3.78 11.03
N ARG A 13 21.65 -3.94 9.88
CA ARG A 13 22.02 -2.84 8.99
C ARG A 13 20.80 -2.13 8.40
N LEU A 14 19.80 -2.89 7.97
CA LEU A 14 18.54 -2.34 7.44
C LEU A 14 17.79 -1.53 8.50
N ARG A 15 17.72 -2.03 9.74
CA ARG A 15 17.11 -1.31 10.87
C ARG A 15 17.82 0.01 11.14
N GLY A 16 19.15 0.03 11.11
CA GLY A 16 19.95 1.25 11.29
C GLY A 16 19.66 2.31 10.22
N ALA A 17 19.63 1.90 8.95
CA ALA A 17 19.29 2.77 7.83
C ALA A 17 17.83 3.30 7.95
N ASN A 18 16.89 2.42 8.29
CA ASN A 18 15.48 2.77 8.41
C ASN A 18 15.22 3.72 9.60
N ALA A 19 15.97 3.60 10.69
CA ALA A 19 15.89 4.54 11.81
C ALA A 19 16.35 5.95 11.40
N GLY A 20 17.38 6.06 10.55
CA GLY A 20 17.79 7.33 9.96
C GLY A 20 16.69 7.95 9.07
N PHE A 21 16.10 7.12 8.21
CA PHE A 21 14.98 7.51 7.36
C PHE A 21 13.77 7.99 8.17
N ALA A 22 13.34 7.21 9.18
CA ALA A 22 12.19 7.52 10.02
C ALA A 22 12.34 8.83 10.82
N ARG A 23 13.56 9.17 11.25
CA ARG A 23 13.83 10.46 11.92
C ARG A 23 13.63 11.66 11.00
N HIS A 24 13.93 11.50 9.70
CA HIS A 24 13.76 12.57 8.72
C HIS A 24 12.33 12.62 8.15
N TYR A 25 11.67 11.47 8.06
CA TYR A 25 10.33 11.29 7.50
C TYR A 25 9.38 10.71 8.56
N VAL A 26 8.97 11.53 9.52
CA VAL A 26 8.28 11.13 10.77
C VAL A 26 6.87 10.52 10.62
N GLY A 27 6.40 10.22 9.40
CA GLY A 27 5.08 9.66 9.16
C GLY A 27 3.92 10.65 9.39
N ALA A 28 2.82 10.44 8.65
CA ALA A 28 1.56 11.20 8.64
C ALA A 28 1.67 12.74 8.69
N ARG A 29 2.05 13.36 7.58
CA ARG A 29 1.67 14.75 7.33
C ARG A 29 0.23 14.72 6.83
N ALA A 30 -0.73 15.28 7.57
CA ALA A 30 -2.17 15.31 7.22
C ALA A 30 -2.47 15.92 5.83
N LEU A 31 -1.48 16.57 5.20
CA LEU A 31 -1.55 17.13 3.86
C LEU A 31 -1.21 16.15 2.73
N ARG A 32 -0.80 14.91 3.02
CA ARG A 32 -0.56 13.90 1.98
C ARG A 32 -1.87 13.17 1.70
N GLN A 33 -2.26 13.13 0.44
CA GLN A 33 -3.34 12.25 0.01
C GLN A 33 -2.97 10.79 0.33
N PRO A 34 -3.94 9.94 0.72
CA PRO A 34 -3.70 8.53 0.92
C PRO A 34 -3.18 7.93 -0.39
N LEU A 35 -1.94 7.46 -0.37
CA LEU A 35 -1.35 6.69 -1.45
C LEU A 35 -1.72 5.22 -1.22
N HIS A 36 -2.55 4.67 -2.10
CA HIS A 36 -2.76 3.23 -2.15
C HIS A 36 -1.64 2.59 -2.98
N THR A 37 -0.71 1.90 -2.32
CA THR A 37 0.31 1.10 -3.01
C THR A 37 -0.12 -0.36 -3.04
N VAL A 38 -0.30 -0.92 -4.24
CA VAL A 38 -0.59 -2.34 -4.43
C VAL A 38 0.72 -3.08 -4.68
N TYR A 39 1.09 -3.97 -3.76
CA TYR A 39 2.19 -4.90 -4.00
C TYR A 39 1.67 -6.13 -4.75
N TRP A 40 2.31 -6.48 -5.87
CA TRP A 40 1.91 -7.59 -6.72
C TRP A 40 3.10 -8.45 -7.11
N GLY A 41 2.89 -9.77 -7.17
CA GLY A 41 3.93 -10.71 -7.61
C GLY A 41 4.10 -10.65 -9.13
N ALA A 42 5.32 -10.36 -9.61
CA ALA A 42 5.60 -10.26 -11.05
C ALA A 42 5.21 -11.52 -11.83
N HIS A 43 5.35 -12.70 -11.23
CA HIS A 43 4.95 -14.00 -11.81
C HIS A 43 3.43 -14.18 -11.97
N ARG A 44 2.62 -13.34 -11.33
CA ARG A 44 1.16 -13.32 -11.46
C ARG A 44 0.67 -12.23 -12.41
N MET A 45 1.58 -11.40 -12.94
CA MET A 45 1.21 -10.33 -13.84
C MET A 45 0.88 -10.89 -15.22
N ARG A 46 -0.31 -10.55 -15.68
CA ARG A 46 -0.82 -10.79 -17.04
C ARG A 46 -1.13 -9.46 -17.73
N PRO A 47 -1.20 -9.41 -19.07
CA PRO A 47 -1.51 -8.18 -19.81
C PRO A 47 -2.81 -7.48 -19.36
N ASP A 48 -3.78 -8.24 -18.85
CA ASP A 48 -5.11 -7.77 -18.44
C ASP A 48 -5.25 -7.50 -16.93
N THR A 49 -4.18 -7.64 -16.14
CA THR A 49 -4.25 -7.61 -14.65
C THR A 49 -4.92 -6.36 -14.12
N PHE A 50 -4.54 -5.18 -14.62
CA PHE A 50 -5.06 -3.91 -14.13
C PHE A 50 -6.47 -3.62 -14.63
N VAL A 51 -6.87 -4.14 -15.79
CA VAL A 51 -8.25 -4.06 -16.27
C VAL A 51 -9.16 -4.82 -15.31
N ARG A 52 -8.80 -6.08 -15.02
CA ARG A 52 -9.57 -6.94 -14.10
C ARG A 52 -9.63 -6.40 -12.67
N LEU A 53 -8.54 -5.80 -12.20
CA LEU A 53 -8.53 -5.14 -10.89
C LEU A 53 -9.50 -3.94 -10.86
N GLY A 54 -9.54 -3.15 -11.94
CA GLY A 54 -10.47 -2.04 -12.07
C GLY A 54 -11.93 -2.46 -12.18
N GLU A 55 -12.23 -3.60 -12.81
CA GLU A 55 -13.57 -4.19 -12.85
C GLU A 55 -14.01 -4.61 -11.45
N ALA A 56 -13.18 -5.37 -10.73
CA ALA A 56 -13.47 -5.78 -9.36
C ALA A 56 -13.65 -4.59 -8.40
N ALA A 57 -12.87 -3.51 -8.58
CA ALA A 57 -13.05 -2.30 -7.80
C ALA A 57 -14.42 -1.65 -8.06
N ARG A 58 -14.88 -1.61 -9.32
CA ARG A 58 -16.21 -1.08 -9.66
C ARG A 58 -17.33 -1.89 -9.05
N GLU A 59 -17.25 -3.23 -9.10
CA GLU A 59 -18.25 -4.10 -8.45
C GLU A 59 -18.38 -3.80 -6.95
N VAL A 60 -17.27 -3.49 -6.27
CA VAL A 60 -17.29 -3.08 -4.86
C VAL A 60 -17.91 -1.69 -4.69
N PHE A 61 -17.59 -0.72 -5.57
CA PHE A 61 -18.23 0.60 -5.52
C PHE A 61 -19.74 0.50 -5.74
N ASP A 62 -20.19 -0.24 -6.75
CA ASP A 62 -21.60 -0.44 -7.05
C ASP A 62 -22.35 -1.09 -5.86
N ALA A 63 -21.69 -2.00 -5.14
CA ALA A 63 -22.31 -2.69 -4.00
C ALA A 63 -22.36 -1.88 -2.70
N TYR A 64 -21.42 -0.95 -2.49
CA TYR A 64 -21.21 -0.32 -1.17
C TYR A 64 -21.10 1.21 -1.17
N ALA A 65 -20.97 1.84 -2.33
CA ALA A 65 -20.71 3.27 -2.50
C ALA A 65 -21.32 3.77 -3.82
N GLU A 66 -22.57 3.39 -4.07
CA GLU A 66 -23.32 3.66 -5.31
C GLU A 66 -23.49 5.17 -5.55
N ASP A 67 -23.48 5.99 -4.48
CA ASP A 67 -23.45 7.45 -4.57
C ASP A 67 -22.22 8.07 -3.85
N PRO A 68 -21.70 9.21 -4.35
CA PRO A 68 -20.54 9.89 -3.74
C PRO A 68 -20.70 10.23 -2.24
N GLY A 69 -21.93 10.46 -1.78
CA GLY A 69 -22.25 10.72 -0.38
C GLY A 69 -22.18 9.48 0.51
N GLN A 70 -22.41 8.27 -0.01
CA GLN A 70 -22.10 7.02 0.71
C GLN A 70 -20.61 6.86 0.92
N LEU A 71 -19.81 7.10 -0.13
CA LEU A 71 -18.35 7.04 -0.04
C LEU A 71 -17.80 8.08 0.94
N ALA A 72 -18.28 9.33 0.86
CA ALA A 72 -17.88 10.40 1.76
C ALA A 72 -18.15 10.05 3.24
N ARG A 73 -19.34 9.53 3.54
CA ARG A 73 -19.68 9.06 4.89
C ARG A 73 -18.79 7.90 5.36
N ALA A 74 -18.49 6.95 4.49
CA ALA A 74 -17.62 5.82 4.83
C ALA A 74 -16.17 6.24 5.11
N LEU A 75 -15.72 7.33 4.50
CA LEU A 75 -14.37 7.88 4.65
C LEU A 75 -14.29 9.06 5.64
N ASP A 76 -15.39 9.38 6.33
CA ASP A 76 -15.50 10.50 7.28
C ASP A 76 -15.10 11.85 6.65
N PHE A 77 -15.48 12.06 5.38
CA PHE A 77 -15.32 13.33 4.70
C PHE A 77 -16.34 14.36 5.23
N PRO A 78 -15.92 15.62 5.46
CA PRO A 78 -16.79 16.69 5.94
C PRO A 78 -17.86 17.11 4.93
#